data_AF-A0A835VQX9-F1
#
_entry.id   AF-A0A835VQX9-F1
#
_cell.length_a   1.000
_cell.length_b   1.000
_cell.length_c   1.000
_cell.angle_alpha   90.00
_cell.angle_beta   90.00
_cell.angle_gamma   90.00
#
_symmetry.space_group_name_H-M   'P 1'
#
loop_
_entity.id
_entity.type
_entity.pdbx_description
1 polymer ?
#
loop_
_entity_poly.entity_id
_entity_poly.type
_entity_poly.pdbx_seq_one_letter_code
_entity_poly.pdbx_strand_id
1 'polypeptide(L)'
;MQYVSIMSSRPAKTKDTDLALLEERIRIRLVGGTPGKSSLVEAKRGEAGDEWLAMFEYEQALGVAKSRLDAEARAAKQAALRETLKEQMADRDRQAEEERRREEEYWKQEQEAIRKGEEEAEAKRKLQQEIMIRLKHDRLQQMDDRIQRRDAALARKRAEESVDASRTAYETAEELRLEEEQRTAAKIALREFLLQNESNKAIREEAKKRQWAEDAQFQKQWEEKLNKQEADRREQLDKVKRQQAKLQAMADAQGENRRRWLETPLVNKYYKEREDARAAEEERRVAHQKDVARKITVDLEQQLREREESKARLKKEEEAYAASVAAKVAAAEEAERARKAAIAAKKAAFKESIEQQMQAKAMRKQAERQPMTEVERQINRKTLEDVGTWHSTGRIPLPQLRNSTAASSLSK
;
A
#
# COMPACT_ATOMS: atom_id res chain seq x y z
N MET A 1 27.89 44.65 56.43
CA MET A 1 27.69 44.23 57.84
C MET A 1 29.00 44.42 58.57
N GLN A 2 28.96 45.21 59.64
CA GLN A 2 30.05 45.43 60.60
C GLN A 2 30.33 44.13 61.37
N TYR A 3 31.58 43.89 61.77
CA TYR A 3 31.91 43.40 63.12
C TYR A 3 33.32 43.84 63.51
N VAL A 4 33.37 44.45 64.69
CA VAL A 4 34.52 44.92 65.48
C VAL A 4 34.78 43.89 66.58
N SER A 5 36.04 43.59 66.91
CA SER A 5 36.55 43.18 68.25
C SER A 5 37.92 42.51 68.13
N ILE A 6 38.90 42.60 69.03
CA ILE A 6 39.14 43.29 70.30
C ILE A 6 40.68 43.26 70.47
N MET A 7 41.29 44.36 70.89
CA MET A 7 42.68 44.38 71.36
C MET A 7 42.75 43.79 72.78
N SER A 8 43.69 42.87 73.03
CA SER A 8 44.05 42.42 74.38
C SER A 8 45.28 43.19 74.88
N SER A 9 45.09 43.94 75.95
CA SER A 9 46.07 44.70 76.70
C SER A 9 46.89 43.81 77.64
N ARG A 10 48.22 43.99 77.65
CA ARG A 10 49.13 43.47 78.69
C ARG A 10 49.43 44.59 79.71
N PRO A 11 49.21 44.41 81.03
CA PRO A 11 49.64 45.39 82.03
C PRO A 11 51.07 45.14 82.52
N ALA A 12 51.79 46.25 82.71
CA ALA A 12 53.15 46.38 83.23
C ALA A 12 53.23 46.14 84.75
N LYS A 13 54.29 45.46 85.21
CA LYS A 13 54.68 45.32 86.62
C LYS A 13 56.15 45.75 86.78
N THR A 14 56.42 47.01 87.13
CA THR A 14 57.78 47.51 87.42
C THR A 14 57.83 48.63 88.47
N LYS A 15 56.76 48.89 89.25
CA LYS A 15 56.72 50.02 90.20
C LYS A 15 57.01 49.67 91.67
N ASP A 16 56.87 48.40 92.06
CA ASP A 16 57.03 48.00 93.47
C ASP A 16 58.49 47.71 93.86
N THR A 17 59.34 47.34 92.89
CA THR A 17 60.76 47.06 93.11
C THR A 17 61.61 48.32 93.31
N ASP A 18 61.22 49.43 92.69
CA ASP A 18 61.95 50.71 92.77
C ASP A 18 61.68 51.45 94.09
N LEU A 19 60.50 51.25 94.69
CA LEU A 19 60.14 51.82 95.99
C LEU A 19 60.93 51.19 97.15
N ALA A 20 61.11 49.85 97.11
CA ALA A 20 61.90 49.14 98.11
C ALA A 20 63.39 49.55 98.10
N LEU A 21 63.97 49.76 96.92
CA LEU A 21 65.35 50.25 96.77
C LEU A 21 65.52 51.71 97.24
N LEU A 22 64.46 52.52 97.18
CA LEU A 22 64.47 53.89 97.68
C LEU A 22 64.39 53.93 99.22
N GLU A 23 63.52 53.09 99.82
CA GLU A 23 63.40 52.95 101.27
C GLU A 23 64.70 52.42 101.90
N GLU A 24 65.36 51.46 101.26
CA GLU A 24 66.64 50.91 101.70
C GLU A 24 67.77 51.94 101.61
N ARG A 25 67.78 52.77 100.56
CA ARG A 25 68.72 53.90 100.44
C ARG A 25 68.48 55.03 101.44
N ILE A 26 67.23 55.32 101.79
CA ILE A 26 66.88 56.31 102.83
C ILE A 26 67.29 55.79 104.22
N ARG A 27 67.10 54.49 104.49
CA ARG A 27 67.53 53.83 105.73
C ARG A 27 69.06 53.87 105.91
N ILE A 28 69.81 53.69 104.82
CA ILE A 28 71.29 53.77 104.80
C ILE A 28 71.82 55.21 104.97
N ARG A 29 71.01 56.24 104.64
CA ARG A 29 71.45 57.65 104.70
C ARG A 29 71.06 58.39 105.99
N LEU A 30 70.05 57.93 106.72
CA LEU A 30 69.62 58.49 108.02
C LEU A 30 70.28 57.82 109.23
N VAL A 31 70.81 56.60 109.08
CA VAL A 31 71.52 55.87 110.12
C VAL A 31 72.97 55.69 109.67
N GLY A 32 73.79 56.73 109.86
CA GLY A 32 75.22 56.65 109.60
C GLY A 32 75.85 55.54 110.46
N GLY A 33 76.12 54.39 109.86
CA GLY A 33 76.70 53.27 110.56
C GLY A 33 76.64 51.98 109.75
N THR A 34 77.74 51.65 109.09
CA THR A 34 78.13 50.28 108.76
C THR A 34 77.93 49.37 109.97
N PRO A 35 77.13 48.28 109.89
CA PRO A 35 77.09 47.28 110.94
C PRO A 35 78.39 46.47 110.86
N GLY A 36 79.34 46.85 111.71
CA GLY A 36 80.50 46.04 112.03
C GLY A 36 80.05 44.67 112.53
N LYS A 37 80.78 43.66 112.07
CA LYS A 37 80.73 42.26 112.50
C LYS A 37 80.47 42.19 114.01
N SER A 38 79.29 41.72 114.40
CA SER A 38 78.96 41.48 115.80
C SER A 38 79.79 40.31 116.30
N SER A 39 80.85 40.63 117.05
CA SER A 39 81.72 39.73 117.81
C SER A 39 81.03 39.14 119.06
N LEU A 40 79.72 38.90 118.99
CA LEU A 40 78.93 38.23 120.04
C LEU A 40 78.57 36.78 119.68
N VAL A 41 78.81 36.35 118.44
CA VAL A 41 78.61 34.95 117.99
C VAL A 41 79.86 34.08 118.25
N GLU A 42 81.04 34.67 118.45
CA GLU A 42 82.27 33.92 118.76
C GLU A 42 82.51 33.70 120.26
N ALA A 43 81.73 34.34 121.15
CA ALA A 43 81.88 34.20 122.61
C ALA A 43 80.92 33.17 123.26
N LYS A 44 80.12 32.44 122.48
CA LYS A 44 79.30 31.29 122.93
C LYS A 44 79.59 30.02 122.12
N ARG A 45 80.86 29.82 121.74
CA ARG A 45 81.35 28.63 121.02
C ARG A 45 82.33 27.85 121.89
N GLY A 46 81.97 27.68 123.17
CA GLY A 46 82.83 27.12 124.20
C GLY A 46 82.04 26.50 125.34
N GLU A 47 81.08 25.64 125.03
CA GLU A 47 80.56 24.62 125.95
C GLU A 47 80.25 23.37 125.11
N ALA A 48 80.57 22.20 125.65
CA ALA A 48 80.63 20.92 124.94
C ALA A 48 79.27 20.47 124.37
N GLY A 49 79.34 19.78 123.23
CA GLY A 49 78.26 19.16 122.45
C GLY A 49 76.89 19.02 123.11
N ASP A 50 75.95 19.85 122.66
CA ASP A 50 74.52 19.68 122.93
C ASP A 50 73.89 18.95 121.73
N GLU A 51 73.80 17.63 121.82
CA GLU A 51 73.38 16.72 120.75
C GLU A 51 71.98 17.05 120.19
N TRP A 52 71.15 17.74 120.99
CA TRP A 52 69.82 18.21 120.60
C TRP A 52 69.84 19.32 119.54
N LEU A 53 70.80 20.24 119.60
CA LEU A 53 70.93 21.31 118.61
C LEU A 53 71.37 20.74 117.25
N ALA A 54 72.29 19.78 117.27
CA ALA A 54 72.72 19.06 116.06
C ALA A 54 71.60 18.24 115.43
N MET A 55 70.73 17.61 116.25
CA MET A 55 69.54 16.89 115.76
C MET A 55 68.51 17.85 115.14
N PHE A 56 68.28 19.02 115.75
CA PHE A 56 67.36 20.03 115.21
C PHE A 56 67.87 20.64 113.89
N GLU A 57 69.17 20.95 113.79
CA GLU A 57 69.79 21.39 112.55
C GLU A 57 69.74 20.30 111.46
N TYR A 58 69.92 19.04 111.83
CA TYR A 58 69.74 17.90 110.92
C TYR A 58 68.29 17.76 110.43
N GLU A 59 67.29 17.90 111.31
CA GLU A 59 65.87 17.85 110.92
C GLU A 59 65.48 19.02 110.00
N GLN A 60 65.99 20.24 110.25
CA GLN A 60 65.81 21.37 109.33
C GLN A 60 66.47 21.11 107.98
N ALA A 61 67.71 20.62 107.96
CA ALA A 61 68.41 20.27 106.73
C ALA A 61 67.68 19.16 105.95
N LEU A 62 67.13 18.16 106.66
CA LEU A 62 66.30 17.10 106.08
C LEU A 62 65.00 17.66 105.50
N GLY A 63 64.35 18.61 106.18
CA GLY A 63 63.14 19.28 105.70
C GLY A 63 63.38 20.13 104.45
N VAL A 64 64.50 20.84 104.39
CA VAL A 64 64.93 21.60 103.20
C VAL A 64 65.28 20.66 102.05
N ALA A 65 65.98 19.55 102.32
CA ALA A 65 66.31 18.54 101.32
C ALA A 65 65.05 17.86 100.74
N LYS A 66 64.08 17.49 101.60
CA LYS A 66 62.78 16.94 101.17
C LYS A 66 61.99 17.95 100.33
N SER A 67 61.95 19.22 100.74
CA SER A 67 61.26 20.28 99.99
C SER A 67 61.88 20.53 98.61
N ARG A 68 63.22 20.45 98.50
CA ARG A 68 63.93 20.52 97.22
C ARG A 68 63.61 19.32 96.32
N LEU A 69 63.66 18.10 96.85
CA LEU A 69 63.29 16.89 96.12
C LEU A 69 61.82 16.93 95.65
N ASP A 70 60.89 17.42 96.48
CA ASP A 70 59.49 17.58 96.09
C ASP A 70 59.29 18.65 95.01
N ALA A 71 60.06 19.74 95.06
CA ALA A 71 60.05 20.78 94.04
C ALA A 71 60.61 20.27 92.70
N GLU A 72 61.71 19.51 92.73
CA GLU A 72 62.30 18.85 91.57
C GLU A 72 61.35 17.80 90.98
N ALA A 73 60.70 16.98 91.82
CA ALA A 73 59.69 16.01 91.37
C ALA A 73 58.46 16.68 90.76
N ARG A 74 58.01 17.82 91.29
CA ARG A 74 56.91 18.62 90.69
C ARG A 74 57.33 19.23 89.36
N ALA A 75 58.55 19.76 89.25
CA ALA A 75 59.10 20.30 88.01
C ALA A 75 59.23 19.21 86.94
N ALA A 76 59.70 18.02 87.31
CA ALA A 76 59.78 16.86 86.41
C ALA A 76 58.40 16.41 85.92
N LYS A 77 57.39 16.34 86.81
CA LYS A 77 56.00 16.03 86.44
C LYS A 77 55.39 17.09 85.51
N GLN A 78 55.67 18.37 85.75
CA GLN A 78 55.21 19.45 84.88
C GLN A 78 55.90 19.43 83.51
N ALA A 79 57.20 19.09 83.46
CA ALA A 79 57.92 18.93 82.21
C ALA A 79 57.37 17.75 81.39
N ALA A 80 57.13 16.59 82.03
CA ALA A 80 56.52 15.43 81.39
C ALA A 80 55.11 15.74 80.86
N LEU A 81 54.26 16.43 81.65
CA LEU A 81 52.94 16.84 81.21
C LEU A 81 53.00 17.80 80.01
N ARG A 82 53.94 18.74 79.99
CA ARG A 82 54.16 19.64 78.86
C ARG A 82 54.55 18.89 77.59
N GLU A 83 55.42 17.89 77.68
CA GLU A 83 55.76 17.05 76.53
C GLU A 83 54.54 16.26 76.03
N THR A 84 53.77 15.63 76.92
CA THR A 84 52.54 14.91 76.50
C THR A 84 51.50 15.82 75.84
N LEU A 85 51.34 17.07 76.32
CA LEU A 85 50.43 18.04 75.71
C LEU A 85 50.93 18.50 74.34
N LYS A 86 52.25 18.66 74.16
CA LYS A 86 52.83 18.97 72.85
C LYS A 86 52.59 17.85 71.85
N GLU A 87 52.78 16.60 72.26
CA GLU A 87 52.50 15.42 71.42
C GLU A 87 51.02 15.38 71.00
N GLN A 88 50.09 15.57 71.95
CA GLN A 88 48.66 15.61 71.65
C GLN A 88 48.25 16.76 70.71
N MET A 89 48.86 17.94 70.85
CA MET A 89 48.63 19.04 69.90
C MET A 89 49.19 18.71 68.52
N ALA A 90 50.39 18.14 68.44
CA ALA A 90 50.99 17.75 67.16
C ALA A 90 50.23 16.63 66.44
N ASP A 91 49.60 15.73 67.19
CA ASP A 91 48.73 14.68 66.63
C ASP A 91 47.39 15.26 66.15
N ARG A 92 46.80 16.19 66.91
CA ARG A 92 45.58 16.91 66.49
C ARG A 92 45.81 17.74 65.22
N ASP A 93 46.94 18.44 65.14
CA ASP A 93 47.29 19.25 63.97
C ASP A 93 47.49 18.36 62.73
N ARG A 94 48.12 17.19 62.90
CA ARG A 94 48.23 16.17 61.83
C ARG A 94 46.87 15.64 61.39
N GLN A 95 45.97 15.33 62.32
CA GLN A 95 44.61 14.90 61.99
C GLN A 95 43.83 15.99 61.24
N ALA A 96 43.93 17.25 61.66
CA ALA A 96 43.29 18.37 60.98
C ALA A 96 43.86 18.62 59.57
N GLU A 97 45.16 18.38 59.36
CA GLU A 97 45.76 18.42 58.02
C GLU A 97 45.30 17.27 57.12
N GLU A 98 45.18 16.06 57.65
CA GLU A 98 44.65 14.91 56.92
C GLU A 98 43.17 15.08 56.54
N GLU A 99 42.35 15.60 57.46
CA GLU A 99 40.94 15.91 57.19
C GLU A 99 40.80 16.96 56.10
N ARG A 100 41.55 18.06 56.18
CA ARG A 100 41.55 19.09 55.11
C ARG A 100 41.97 18.52 53.76
N ARG A 101 43.00 17.66 53.70
CA ARG A 101 43.41 17.02 52.45
C ARG A 101 42.32 16.12 51.89
N ARG A 102 41.65 15.32 52.72
CA ARG A 102 40.53 14.46 52.30
C ARG A 102 39.33 15.28 51.81
N GLU A 103 39.02 16.39 52.47
CA GLU A 103 37.97 17.32 52.04
C GLU A 103 38.32 17.96 50.68
N GLU A 104 39.56 18.39 50.48
CA GLU A 104 40.02 18.93 49.19
C GLU A 104 39.98 17.88 48.06
N GLU A 105 40.35 16.63 48.36
CA GLU A 105 40.25 15.52 47.41
C GLU A 105 38.81 15.19 47.06
N TYR A 106 37.92 15.15 48.05
CA TYR A 106 36.49 14.92 47.83
C TYR A 106 35.86 16.05 47.01
N TRP A 107 36.18 17.30 47.32
CA TRP A 107 35.73 18.46 46.56
C TRP A 107 36.18 18.40 45.10
N LYS A 108 37.44 18.01 44.84
CA LYS A 108 37.93 17.82 43.47
C LYS A 108 37.17 16.71 42.74
N GLN A 109 36.90 15.59 43.40
CA GLN A 109 36.11 14.49 42.82
C GLN A 109 34.68 14.93 42.49
N GLU A 110 34.05 15.71 43.37
CA GLU A 110 32.70 16.24 43.16
C GLU A 110 32.65 17.23 42.00
N GLN A 111 33.63 18.13 41.89
CA GLN A 111 33.77 19.05 40.74
C GLN A 111 33.98 18.30 39.42
N GLU A 112 34.82 17.26 39.42
CA GLU A 112 35.00 16.41 38.23
C GLU A 112 33.73 15.64 37.86
N ALA A 113 32.97 15.16 38.84
CA ALA A 113 31.70 14.48 38.62
C ALA A 113 30.64 15.43 38.04
N ILE A 114 30.56 16.66 38.55
CA ILE A 114 29.67 17.70 38.00
C ILE A 114 30.06 18.02 36.56
N ARG A 115 31.36 18.23 36.28
CA ARG A 115 31.83 18.52 34.91
C ARG A 115 31.52 17.39 33.94
N LYS A 116 31.75 16.13 34.33
CA LYS A 116 31.36 14.96 33.53
C LYS A 116 29.86 14.89 33.31
N GLY A 117 29.05 15.19 34.33
CA GLY A 117 27.60 15.25 34.22
C GLY A 117 27.11 16.31 33.24
N GLU A 118 27.74 17.50 33.25
CA GLU A 118 27.46 18.58 32.30
C GLU A 118 27.85 18.19 30.87
N GLU A 119 29.05 17.61 30.67
CA GLU A 119 29.52 17.11 29.38
C GLU A 119 28.58 16.04 28.81
N GLU A 120 28.10 15.09 29.64
CA GLU A 120 27.13 14.07 29.23
C GLU A 120 25.75 14.66 28.90
N ALA A 121 25.29 15.66 29.66
CA ALA A 121 24.02 16.34 29.41
C ALA A 121 24.06 17.12 28.09
N GLU A 122 25.17 17.80 27.80
CA GLU A 122 25.40 18.46 26.51
C GLU A 122 25.47 17.45 25.36
N ALA A 123 26.15 16.32 25.54
CA ALA A 123 26.20 15.25 24.54
C ALA A 123 24.81 14.70 24.23
N LYS A 124 23.97 14.48 25.26
CA LYS A 124 22.57 14.06 25.09
C LYS A 124 21.75 15.10 24.34
N ARG A 125 21.92 16.39 24.63
CA ARG A 125 21.24 17.48 23.91
C ARG A 125 21.66 17.53 22.44
N LYS A 126 22.96 17.41 22.13
CA LYS A 126 23.48 17.36 20.76
C LYS A 126 22.91 16.16 20.00
N LEU A 127 22.90 14.98 20.62
CA LEU A 127 22.30 13.77 20.03
C LEU A 127 20.81 13.96 19.73
N GLN A 128 20.04 14.52 20.66
CA GLN A 128 18.62 14.80 20.46
C GLN A 128 18.37 15.77 19.30
N GLN A 129 19.17 16.83 19.20
CA GLN A 129 19.10 17.78 18.09
C GLN A 129 19.40 17.09 16.74
N GLU A 130 20.42 16.25 16.70
CA GLU A 130 20.79 15.51 15.50
C GLU A 130 19.67 14.53 15.07
N ILE A 131 19.08 13.80 16.01
CA ILE A 131 17.94 12.91 15.75
C ILE A 131 16.76 13.70 15.19
N MET A 132 16.46 14.88 15.75
CA MET A 132 15.38 15.75 15.26
C MET A 132 15.66 16.27 13.84
N ILE A 133 16.90 16.63 13.53
CA ILE A 133 17.30 17.05 12.17
C ILE A 133 17.12 15.89 11.19
N ARG A 134 17.57 14.68 11.55
CA ARG A 134 17.39 13.47 10.72
C ARG A 134 15.91 13.16 10.48
N LEU A 135 15.09 13.16 11.54
CA LEU A 135 13.63 12.96 11.41
C LEU A 135 12.97 14.00 10.51
N LYS A 136 13.38 15.26 10.59
CA LYS A 136 12.88 16.33 9.71
C LYS A 136 13.28 16.05 8.26
N HIS A 137 14.52 15.63 8.02
CA HIS A 137 15.01 15.29 6.68
C HIS A 137 14.28 14.08 6.09
N ASP A 138 14.14 13.00 6.86
CA ASP A 138 13.40 11.79 6.45
C ASP A 138 11.95 12.13 6.09
N ARG A 139 11.30 13.01 6.86
CA ARG A 139 9.93 13.45 6.56
C ARG A 139 9.86 14.25 5.27
N LEU A 140 10.83 15.11 4.98
CA LEU A 140 10.91 15.83 3.71
C LEU A 140 11.11 14.85 2.54
N GLN A 141 12.04 13.91 2.66
CA GLN A 141 12.26 12.86 1.65
C GLN A 141 10.98 12.04 1.39
N GLN A 142 10.24 11.66 2.44
CA GLN A 142 8.96 10.95 2.28
C GLN A 142 7.91 11.78 1.53
N MET A 143 7.88 13.10 1.74
CA MET A 143 6.97 13.98 1.00
C MET A 143 7.39 14.09 -0.46
N ASP A 144 8.68 14.25 -0.73
CA ASP A 144 9.23 14.32 -2.09
C ASP A 144 9.00 13.02 -2.85
N ASP A 145 9.26 11.86 -2.23
CA ASP A 145 8.96 10.54 -2.79
C ASP A 145 7.48 10.39 -3.17
N ARG A 146 6.57 10.88 -2.32
CA ARG A 146 5.13 10.84 -2.59
C ARG A 146 4.77 11.72 -3.79
N ILE A 147 5.35 12.91 -3.88
CA ILE A 147 5.14 13.83 -5.02
C ILE A 147 5.69 13.18 -6.30
N GLN A 148 6.91 12.65 -6.28
CA GLN A 148 7.52 11.98 -7.42
C GLN A 148 6.72 10.77 -7.89
N ARG A 149 6.19 9.95 -6.97
CA ARG A 149 5.31 8.81 -7.32
C ARG A 149 4.02 9.29 -7.97
N ARG A 150 3.41 10.37 -7.46
CA ARG A 150 2.20 10.96 -8.03
C ARG A 150 2.48 11.49 -9.44
N ASP A 151 3.56 12.23 -9.61
CA ASP A 151 3.90 12.87 -10.88
C ASP A 151 4.30 11.82 -11.93
N ALA A 152 5.03 10.75 -11.53
CA ALA A 152 5.29 9.60 -12.38
C ALA A 152 4.01 8.86 -12.80
N ALA A 153 3.04 8.69 -11.89
CA ALA A 153 1.74 8.10 -12.21
C ALA A 153 0.93 8.98 -13.19
N LEU A 154 0.94 10.30 -13.01
CA LEU A 154 0.31 11.24 -13.93
C LEU A 154 1.00 11.24 -15.31
N ALA A 155 2.33 11.16 -15.35
CA ALA A 155 3.07 11.06 -16.60
C ALA A 155 2.74 9.76 -17.37
N ARG A 156 2.64 8.63 -16.67
CA ARG A 156 2.20 7.36 -17.28
C ARG A 156 0.79 7.46 -17.85
N LYS A 157 -0.16 8.01 -17.09
CA LYS A 157 -1.53 8.24 -17.57
C LYS A 157 -1.57 9.11 -18.82
N ARG A 158 -0.83 10.21 -18.85
CA ARG A 158 -0.76 11.08 -20.05
C ARG A 158 -0.13 10.37 -21.25
N ALA A 159 0.87 9.52 -21.02
CA ALA A 159 1.47 8.71 -22.08
C ALA A 159 0.49 7.66 -22.62
N GLU A 160 -0.25 6.97 -21.74
CA GLU A 160 -1.32 6.04 -22.10
C GLU A 160 -2.43 6.75 -22.88
N GLU A 161 -2.93 7.88 -22.38
CA GLU A 161 -3.93 8.72 -23.06
C GLU A 161 -3.45 9.19 -24.44
N SER A 162 -2.18 9.54 -24.59
CA SER A 162 -1.60 9.92 -25.88
C SER A 162 -1.54 8.75 -26.86
N VAL A 163 -1.21 7.55 -26.39
CA VAL A 163 -1.19 6.34 -27.23
C VAL A 163 -2.61 5.98 -27.66
N ASP A 164 -3.56 6.00 -26.74
CA ASP A 164 -4.97 5.73 -27.05
C ASP A 164 -5.55 6.77 -28.02
N ALA A 165 -5.22 8.06 -27.85
CA ALA A 165 -5.62 9.12 -28.78
C ALA A 165 -5.00 8.92 -30.17
N SER A 166 -3.74 8.48 -30.26
CA SER A 166 -3.10 8.19 -31.55
C SER A 166 -3.74 6.98 -32.24
N ARG A 167 -4.13 5.98 -31.46
CA ARG A 167 -4.79 4.77 -31.96
C ARG A 167 -6.19 5.09 -32.48
N THR A 168 -7.00 5.85 -31.73
CA THR A 168 -8.32 6.25 -32.20
C THR A 168 -8.25 7.14 -33.44
N ALA A 169 -7.28 8.05 -33.50
CA ALA A 169 -7.04 8.84 -34.71
C ALA A 169 -6.69 7.96 -35.93
N TYR A 170 -5.89 6.91 -35.74
CA TYR A 170 -5.58 5.95 -36.81
C TYR A 170 -6.80 5.13 -37.22
N GLU A 171 -7.54 4.57 -36.26
CA GLU A 171 -8.74 3.77 -36.51
C GLU A 171 -9.81 4.60 -37.26
N THR A 172 -10.06 5.83 -36.82
CA THR A 172 -11.00 6.75 -37.50
C THR A 172 -10.56 7.13 -38.91
N ALA A 173 -9.25 7.29 -39.15
CA ALA A 173 -8.74 7.57 -40.49
C ALA A 173 -8.91 6.36 -41.44
N GLU A 174 -8.68 5.14 -40.96
CA GLU A 174 -8.93 3.91 -41.74
C GLU A 174 -10.43 3.72 -42.01
N GLU A 175 -11.30 3.97 -41.04
CA GLU A 175 -12.76 3.91 -41.24
C GLU A 175 -13.23 4.88 -42.32
N LEU A 176 -12.76 6.14 -42.27
CA LEU A 176 -13.07 7.13 -43.31
C LEU A 176 -12.55 6.70 -44.69
N ARG A 177 -11.35 6.11 -44.76
CA ARG A 177 -10.79 5.59 -46.01
C ARG A 177 -11.65 4.47 -46.59
N LEU A 178 -12.09 3.53 -45.76
CA LEU A 178 -12.98 2.44 -46.17
C LEU A 178 -14.34 2.96 -46.64
N GLU A 179 -14.91 3.97 -45.97
CA GLU A 179 -16.14 4.61 -46.42
C GLU A 179 -15.97 5.30 -47.78
N GLU A 180 -14.84 5.97 -48.03
CA GLU A 180 -14.53 6.59 -49.33
C GLU A 180 -14.36 5.53 -50.43
N GLU A 181 -13.68 4.44 -50.15
CA GLU A 181 -13.55 3.28 -51.05
C GLU A 181 -14.93 2.69 -51.39
N GLN A 182 -15.80 2.51 -50.40
CA GLN A 182 -17.16 2.04 -50.65
C GLN A 182 -17.99 3.03 -51.47
N ARG A 183 -17.86 4.34 -51.21
CA ARG A 183 -18.54 5.39 -52.00
C ARG A 183 -18.06 5.40 -53.44
N THR A 184 -16.77 5.24 -53.68
CA THR A 184 -16.22 5.19 -55.05
C THR A 184 -16.64 3.92 -55.76
N ALA A 185 -16.60 2.75 -55.10
CA ALA A 185 -17.12 1.50 -55.63
C ALA A 185 -18.61 1.59 -56.00
N ALA A 186 -19.44 2.18 -55.12
CA ALA A 186 -20.86 2.40 -55.38
C ALA A 186 -21.10 3.32 -56.58
N LYS A 187 -20.28 4.37 -56.76
CA LYS A 187 -20.35 5.25 -57.93
C LYS A 187 -19.99 4.52 -59.22
N ILE A 188 -18.98 3.66 -59.20
CA ILE A 188 -18.58 2.84 -60.36
C ILE A 188 -19.70 1.85 -60.70
N ALA A 189 -20.21 1.11 -59.70
CA ALA A 189 -21.32 0.17 -59.89
C ALA A 189 -22.58 0.86 -60.45
N LEU A 190 -22.91 2.07 -59.98
CA LEU A 190 -24.02 2.84 -60.52
C LEU A 190 -23.79 3.23 -62.00
N ARG A 191 -22.58 3.64 -62.38
CA ARG A 191 -22.24 3.95 -63.77
C ARG A 191 -22.36 2.72 -64.67
N GLU A 192 -21.83 1.58 -64.23
CA GLU A 192 -21.94 0.32 -64.95
C GLU A 192 -23.40 -0.10 -65.12
N PHE A 193 -24.22 0.02 -64.08
CA PHE A 193 -25.65 -0.26 -64.14
C PHE A 193 -26.37 0.63 -65.15
N LEU A 194 -26.06 1.93 -65.19
CA LEU A 194 -26.65 2.86 -66.16
C LEU A 194 -26.25 2.51 -67.60
N LEU A 195 -24.96 2.20 -67.85
CA LEU A 195 -24.48 1.74 -69.16
C LEU A 195 -25.17 0.44 -69.58
N GLN A 196 -25.31 -0.53 -68.67
CA GLN A 196 -26.06 -1.75 -68.94
C GLN A 196 -27.53 -1.47 -69.24
N ASN A 197 -28.16 -0.51 -68.54
CA ASN A 197 -29.54 -0.11 -68.80
C ASN A 197 -29.71 0.49 -70.21
N GLU A 198 -28.78 1.35 -70.63
CA GLU A 198 -28.75 1.92 -71.98
C GLU A 198 -28.56 0.85 -73.04
N SER A 199 -27.62 -0.07 -72.84
CA SER A 199 -27.42 -1.20 -73.76
C SER A 199 -28.67 -2.10 -73.87
N ASN A 200 -29.35 -2.37 -72.75
CA ASN A 200 -30.58 -3.14 -72.73
C ASN A 200 -31.74 -2.42 -73.42
N LYS A 201 -31.82 -1.08 -73.29
CA LYS A 201 -32.78 -0.26 -74.04
C LYS A 201 -32.52 -0.36 -75.54
N ALA A 202 -31.26 -0.22 -75.97
CA ALA A 202 -30.88 -0.34 -77.37
C ALA A 202 -31.24 -1.73 -77.94
N ILE A 203 -30.92 -2.82 -77.21
CA ILE A 203 -31.28 -4.18 -77.60
C ILE A 203 -32.81 -4.33 -77.73
N ARG A 204 -33.59 -3.77 -76.81
CA ARG A 204 -35.06 -3.81 -76.88
C ARG A 204 -35.61 -3.02 -78.06
N GLU A 205 -35.02 -1.87 -78.39
CA GLU A 205 -35.42 -1.08 -79.56
C GLU A 205 -35.06 -1.78 -80.87
N GLU A 206 -33.88 -2.40 -80.95
CA GLU A 206 -33.49 -3.22 -82.09
C GLU A 206 -34.42 -4.43 -82.25
N ALA A 207 -34.77 -5.12 -81.16
CA ALA A 207 -35.72 -6.22 -81.18
C ALA A 207 -37.10 -5.76 -81.69
N LYS A 208 -37.59 -4.60 -81.26
CA LYS A 208 -38.84 -4.01 -81.78
C LYS A 208 -38.75 -3.69 -83.27
N LYS A 209 -37.64 -3.10 -83.73
CA LYS A 209 -37.42 -2.82 -85.15
C LYS A 209 -37.41 -4.11 -85.98
N ARG A 210 -36.80 -5.18 -85.48
CA ARG A 210 -36.81 -6.50 -86.12
C ARG A 210 -38.22 -7.07 -86.20
N GLN A 211 -38.99 -7.01 -85.10
CA GLN A 211 -40.39 -7.42 -85.09
C GLN A 211 -41.23 -6.64 -86.12
N TRP A 212 -41.07 -5.32 -86.20
CA TRP A 212 -41.77 -4.52 -87.21
C TRP A 212 -41.37 -4.88 -88.65
N ALA A 213 -40.09 -5.20 -88.88
CA ALA A 213 -39.63 -5.65 -90.19
C ALA A 213 -40.22 -7.03 -90.55
N GLU A 214 -40.26 -7.96 -89.59
CA GLU A 214 -40.89 -9.27 -89.75
C GLU A 214 -42.40 -9.15 -90.00
N ASP A 215 -43.10 -8.30 -89.24
CA ASP A 215 -44.52 -8.02 -89.42
C ASP A 215 -44.80 -7.41 -90.79
N ALA A 216 -43.98 -6.47 -91.26
CA ALA A 216 -44.11 -5.88 -92.59
C ALA A 216 -43.88 -6.91 -93.71
N GLN A 217 -42.92 -7.83 -93.53
CA GLN A 217 -42.72 -8.94 -94.46
C GLN A 217 -43.91 -9.90 -94.46
N PHE A 218 -44.45 -10.20 -93.29
CA PHE A 218 -45.64 -11.04 -93.13
C PHE A 218 -46.85 -10.40 -93.83
N GLN A 219 -47.07 -9.10 -93.66
CA GLN A 219 -48.13 -8.36 -94.35
C GLN A 219 -47.98 -8.46 -95.88
N LYS A 220 -46.78 -8.24 -96.42
CA LYS A 220 -46.51 -8.40 -97.86
C LYS A 220 -46.82 -9.81 -98.36
N GLN A 221 -46.39 -10.84 -97.64
CA GLN A 221 -46.68 -12.23 -98.00
C GLN A 221 -48.19 -12.52 -97.97
N TRP A 222 -48.93 -11.92 -97.03
CA TRP A 222 -50.38 -12.03 -96.97
C TRP A 222 -51.07 -11.29 -98.09
N GLU A 223 -50.63 -10.08 -98.43
CA GLU A 223 -51.10 -9.31 -99.58
C GLU A 223 -50.88 -10.09 -100.88
N GLU A 224 -49.70 -10.70 -101.06
CA GLU A 224 -49.41 -11.56 -102.21
C GLU A 224 -50.36 -12.77 -102.28
N LYS A 225 -50.60 -13.43 -101.13
CA LYS A 225 -51.56 -14.54 -101.07
C LYS A 225 -52.98 -14.07 -101.38
N LEU A 226 -53.40 -12.93 -100.87
CA LEU A 226 -54.72 -12.36 -101.11
C LEU A 226 -54.88 -11.98 -102.59
N ASN A 227 -53.89 -11.29 -103.17
CA ASN A 227 -53.87 -10.93 -104.59
C ASN A 227 -53.92 -12.17 -105.47
N LYS A 228 -53.21 -13.24 -105.10
CA LYS A 228 -53.28 -14.52 -105.80
C LYS A 228 -54.69 -15.12 -105.69
N GLN A 229 -55.29 -15.14 -104.51
CA GLN A 229 -56.67 -15.62 -104.33
C GLN A 229 -57.69 -14.77 -105.10
N GLU A 230 -57.50 -13.45 -105.17
CA GLU A 230 -58.34 -12.56 -105.96
C GLU A 230 -58.16 -12.80 -107.45
N ALA A 231 -56.92 -12.97 -107.93
CA ALA A 231 -56.63 -13.32 -109.30
C ALA A 231 -57.22 -14.68 -109.66
N ASP A 232 -57.04 -15.70 -108.82
CA ASP A 232 -57.64 -17.02 -108.98
C ASP A 232 -59.18 -16.95 -108.98
N ARG A 233 -59.78 -16.15 -108.10
CA ARG A 233 -61.24 -15.89 -108.09
C ARG A 233 -61.69 -15.18 -109.35
N ARG A 234 -60.94 -14.18 -109.84
CA ARG A 234 -61.26 -13.48 -111.10
C ARG A 234 -61.16 -14.44 -112.28
N GLU A 235 -60.12 -15.26 -112.34
CA GLU A 235 -59.96 -16.27 -113.38
C GLU A 235 -61.06 -17.33 -113.31
N GLN A 236 -61.46 -17.77 -112.10
CA GLN A 236 -62.61 -18.65 -111.89
C GLN A 236 -63.91 -17.98 -112.32
N LEU A 237 -64.15 -16.72 -111.96
CA LEU A 237 -65.31 -15.96 -112.39
C LEU A 237 -65.31 -15.77 -113.91
N ASP A 238 -64.17 -15.53 -114.54
CA ASP A 238 -64.05 -15.43 -115.99
C ASP A 238 -64.25 -16.78 -116.68
N LYS A 239 -63.76 -17.88 -116.08
CA LYS A 239 -64.06 -19.25 -116.52
C LYS A 239 -65.55 -19.53 -116.40
N VAL A 240 -66.19 -19.18 -115.28
CA VAL A 240 -67.63 -19.31 -115.06
C VAL A 240 -68.40 -18.42 -116.02
N LYS A 241 -67.99 -17.17 -116.27
CA LYS A 241 -68.60 -16.28 -117.26
C LYS A 241 -68.44 -16.82 -118.66
N ARG A 242 -67.29 -17.39 -119.04
CA ARG A 242 -67.09 -18.07 -120.33
C ARG A 242 -67.93 -19.33 -120.43
N GLN A 243 -68.03 -20.11 -119.36
CA GLN A 243 -68.91 -21.29 -119.30
C GLN A 243 -70.38 -20.89 -119.30
N GLN A 244 -70.78 -19.83 -118.61
CA GLN A 244 -72.12 -19.25 -118.65
C GLN A 244 -72.39 -18.68 -120.02
N ALA A 245 -71.46 -17.99 -120.68
CA ALA A 245 -71.64 -17.53 -122.05
C ALA A 245 -71.77 -18.72 -123.03
N LYS A 246 -71.02 -19.80 -122.82
CA LYS A 246 -71.19 -21.06 -123.57
C LYS A 246 -72.50 -21.77 -123.26
N LEU A 247 -72.91 -21.81 -121.99
CA LEU A 247 -74.15 -22.41 -121.53
C LEU A 247 -75.35 -21.55 -121.88
N GLN A 248 -75.22 -20.24 -121.94
CA GLN A 248 -76.21 -19.27 -122.40
C GLN A 248 -76.30 -19.39 -123.92
N ALA A 249 -75.18 -19.45 -124.66
CA ALA A 249 -75.22 -19.79 -126.08
C ALA A 249 -75.83 -21.18 -126.33
N MET A 250 -75.55 -22.18 -125.47
CA MET A 250 -76.19 -23.49 -125.53
C MET A 250 -77.63 -23.50 -125.02
N ALA A 251 -78.03 -22.61 -124.10
CA ALA A 251 -79.38 -22.51 -123.53
C ALA A 251 -80.29 -21.66 -124.42
N ASP A 252 -79.77 -20.60 -125.03
CA ASP A 252 -80.36 -19.90 -126.16
C ASP A 252 -80.50 -20.88 -127.34
N ALA A 253 -79.60 -21.86 -127.49
CA ALA A 253 -79.74 -22.98 -128.43
C ALA A 253 -80.56 -24.19 -127.91
N GLN A 254 -80.84 -24.28 -126.61
CA GLN A 254 -81.59 -25.35 -125.92
C GLN A 254 -82.73 -24.75 -125.09
N GLY A 255 -83.44 -23.77 -125.66
CA GLY A 255 -84.38 -22.85 -124.99
C GLY A 255 -85.51 -23.45 -124.16
N GLU A 256 -85.54 -24.76 -123.91
CA GLU A 256 -86.66 -25.42 -123.22
C GLU A 256 -86.30 -26.50 -122.19
N ASN A 257 -85.04 -26.93 -122.00
CA ASN A 257 -84.84 -28.25 -121.35
C ASN A 257 -84.02 -28.39 -120.06
N ARG A 258 -83.71 -27.32 -119.29
CA ARG A 258 -82.91 -27.48 -118.04
C ARG A 258 -83.30 -26.65 -116.82
N ARG A 259 -84.59 -26.35 -116.61
CA ARG A 259 -85.12 -26.00 -115.27
C ARG A 259 -85.33 -27.25 -114.40
N ARG A 260 -84.28 -28.03 -114.16
CA ARG A 260 -84.39 -29.17 -113.25
C ARG A 260 -83.02 -29.56 -112.72
N TRP A 261 -82.91 -29.54 -111.39
CA TRP A 261 -81.87 -30.16 -110.54
C TRP A 261 -80.60 -29.35 -110.24
N LEU A 262 -80.64 -28.61 -109.12
CA LEU A 262 -79.49 -28.54 -108.20
C LEU A 262 -80.03 -28.85 -106.79
N GLU A 263 -79.98 -30.13 -106.44
CA GLU A 263 -80.38 -30.62 -105.11
C GLU A 263 -79.31 -30.32 -104.05
N THR A 264 -79.82 -30.10 -102.85
CA THR A 264 -79.23 -29.50 -101.64
C THR A 264 -78.51 -30.43 -100.62
N PRO A 265 -78.01 -31.66 -100.89
CA PRO A 265 -77.32 -32.47 -99.85
C PRO A 265 -75.83 -32.14 -99.63
N LEU A 266 -75.10 -31.72 -100.67
CA LEU A 266 -73.63 -31.59 -100.59
C LEU A 266 -73.19 -30.42 -99.70
N VAL A 267 -73.94 -29.31 -99.74
CA VAL A 267 -73.67 -28.09 -98.96
C VAL A 267 -73.81 -28.36 -97.46
N ASN A 268 -74.81 -29.16 -97.07
CA ASN A 268 -75.03 -29.52 -95.67
C ASN A 268 -73.93 -30.44 -95.12
N LYS A 269 -73.32 -31.28 -95.96
CA LYS A 269 -72.20 -32.13 -95.56
C LYS A 269 -70.95 -31.31 -95.24
N TYR A 270 -70.58 -30.37 -96.12
CA TYR A 270 -69.42 -29.49 -95.90
C TYR A 270 -69.63 -28.52 -94.73
N TYR A 271 -70.87 -28.08 -94.48
CA TYR A 271 -71.17 -27.24 -93.32
C TYR A 271 -70.96 -28.01 -92.00
N LYS A 272 -71.41 -29.27 -91.93
CA LYS A 272 -71.19 -30.12 -90.75
C LYS A 272 -69.71 -30.44 -90.52
N GLU A 273 -68.98 -30.81 -91.56
CA GLU A 273 -67.53 -31.09 -91.45
C GLU A 273 -66.72 -29.89 -90.92
N ARG A 274 -67.17 -28.66 -91.22
CA ARG A 274 -66.52 -27.42 -90.78
C ARG A 274 -66.88 -27.03 -89.33
N GLU A 275 -68.11 -27.32 -88.90
CA GLU A 275 -68.52 -27.18 -87.50
C GLU A 275 -67.77 -28.18 -86.61
N ASP A 276 -67.67 -29.45 -87.03
CA ASP A 276 -66.97 -30.51 -86.29
C ASP A 276 -65.47 -30.20 -86.15
N ALA A 277 -64.85 -29.64 -87.18
CA ALA A 277 -63.44 -29.22 -87.14
C ALA A 277 -63.21 -28.05 -86.15
N ARG A 278 -64.15 -27.10 -86.05
CA ARG A 278 -64.06 -25.99 -85.08
C ARG A 278 -64.25 -26.49 -83.65
N ALA A 279 -65.20 -27.38 -83.42
CA ALA A 279 -65.42 -28.00 -82.11
C ALA A 279 -64.15 -28.76 -81.64
N ALA A 280 -63.52 -29.53 -82.53
CA ALA A 280 -62.28 -30.25 -82.21
C ALA A 280 -61.08 -29.32 -81.90
N GLU A 281 -61.00 -28.15 -82.52
CA GLU A 281 -59.98 -27.15 -82.20
C GLU A 281 -60.22 -26.48 -80.85
N GLU A 282 -61.48 -26.13 -80.55
CA GLU A 282 -61.85 -25.56 -79.24
C GLU A 282 -61.59 -26.54 -78.09
N GLU A 283 -61.91 -27.82 -78.26
CA GLU A 283 -61.59 -28.87 -77.27
C GLU A 283 -60.09 -28.97 -77.00
N ARG A 284 -59.24 -28.88 -78.03
CA ARG A 284 -57.78 -28.88 -77.87
C ARG A 284 -57.29 -27.64 -77.13
N ARG A 285 -57.85 -26.46 -77.39
CA ARG A 285 -57.47 -25.22 -76.67
C ARG A 285 -57.88 -25.30 -75.20
N VAL A 286 -59.08 -25.79 -74.91
CA VAL A 286 -59.56 -25.97 -73.53
C VAL A 286 -58.73 -27.02 -72.79
N ALA A 287 -58.36 -28.13 -73.43
CA ALA A 287 -57.48 -29.13 -72.84
C ALA A 287 -56.09 -28.56 -72.53
N HIS A 288 -55.49 -27.82 -73.47
CA HIS A 288 -54.19 -27.17 -73.27
C HIS A 288 -54.23 -26.13 -72.13
N GLN A 289 -55.29 -25.32 -72.04
CA GLN A 289 -55.46 -24.37 -70.93
C GLN A 289 -55.57 -25.08 -69.58
N LYS A 290 -56.30 -26.20 -69.50
CA LYS A 290 -56.38 -27.01 -68.28
C LYS A 290 -55.02 -27.59 -67.88
N ASP A 291 -54.24 -28.05 -68.84
CA ASP A 291 -52.90 -28.60 -68.57
C ASP A 291 -51.91 -27.51 -68.11
N VAL A 292 -51.95 -26.32 -68.73
CA VAL A 292 -51.15 -25.18 -68.30
C VAL A 292 -51.55 -24.71 -66.90
N ALA A 293 -52.86 -24.61 -66.62
CA ALA A 293 -53.36 -24.26 -65.29
C ALA A 293 -52.89 -25.26 -64.22
N ARG A 294 -52.93 -26.57 -64.51
CA ARG A 294 -52.42 -27.62 -63.61
C ARG A 294 -50.92 -27.50 -63.34
N LYS A 295 -50.12 -27.21 -64.35
CA LYS A 295 -48.67 -27.00 -64.17
C LYS A 295 -48.39 -25.78 -63.28
N ILE A 296 -49.08 -24.67 -63.54
CA ILE A 296 -48.94 -23.45 -62.73
C ILE A 296 -49.33 -23.71 -61.28
N THR A 297 -50.42 -24.46 -61.01
CA THR A 297 -50.80 -24.79 -59.63
C THR A 297 -49.75 -25.64 -58.92
N VAL A 298 -49.18 -26.64 -59.60
CA VAL A 298 -48.11 -27.48 -59.03
C VAL A 298 -46.84 -26.67 -58.76
N ASP A 299 -46.44 -25.81 -59.70
CA ASP A 299 -45.26 -24.95 -59.54
C ASP A 299 -45.45 -23.95 -58.39
N LEU A 300 -46.65 -23.37 -58.23
CA LEU A 300 -46.98 -22.48 -57.11
C LEU A 300 -46.96 -23.21 -55.77
N GLU A 301 -47.53 -24.41 -55.69
CA GLU A 301 -47.47 -25.24 -54.49
C GLU A 301 -46.02 -25.60 -54.12
N GLN A 302 -45.19 -25.91 -55.11
CA GLN A 302 -43.77 -26.18 -54.88
C GLN A 302 -43.03 -24.94 -54.37
N GLN A 303 -43.24 -23.76 -54.97
CA GLN A 303 -42.65 -22.51 -54.50
C GLN A 303 -43.09 -22.13 -53.07
N LEU A 304 -44.34 -22.40 -52.71
CA LEU A 304 -44.84 -22.18 -51.36
C LEU A 304 -44.15 -23.13 -50.36
N ARG A 305 -44.01 -24.41 -50.70
CA ARG A 305 -43.27 -25.38 -49.86
C ARG A 305 -41.81 -24.98 -49.69
N GLU A 306 -41.11 -24.60 -50.75
CA GLU A 306 -39.71 -24.16 -50.69
C GLU A 306 -39.56 -22.89 -49.83
N ARG A 307 -40.52 -21.96 -49.89
CA ARG A 307 -40.58 -20.77 -49.02
C ARG A 307 -40.86 -21.10 -47.56
N GLU A 308 -41.73 -22.07 -47.28
CA GLU A 308 -42.01 -22.53 -45.92
C GLU A 308 -40.82 -23.28 -45.33
N GLU A 309 -40.17 -24.15 -46.11
CA GLU A 309 -38.97 -24.88 -45.70
C GLU A 309 -37.79 -23.94 -45.44
N SER A 310 -37.55 -22.95 -46.30
CA SER A 310 -36.50 -21.95 -46.07
C SER A 310 -36.76 -21.11 -44.81
N LYS A 311 -38.00 -20.65 -44.58
CA LYS A 311 -38.38 -19.97 -43.34
C LYS A 311 -38.18 -20.87 -42.12
N ALA A 312 -38.54 -22.15 -42.21
CA ALA A 312 -38.35 -23.11 -41.13
C ALA A 312 -36.87 -23.38 -40.84
N ARG A 313 -36.01 -23.41 -41.87
CA ARG A 313 -34.55 -23.52 -41.71
C ARG A 313 -33.97 -22.30 -41.00
N LEU A 314 -34.31 -21.09 -41.47
CA LEU A 314 -33.87 -19.85 -40.83
C LEU A 314 -34.31 -19.78 -39.37
N LYS A 315 -35.56 -20.16 -39.07
CA LYS A 315 -36.06 -20.19 -37.70
C LYS A 315 -35.25 -21.16 -36.81
N LYS A 316 -34.91 -22.35 -37.32
CA LYS A 316 -34.06 -23.31 -36.59
C LYS A 316 -32.64 -22.79 -36.37
N GLU A 317 -32.08 -22.09 -37.36
CA GLU A 317 -30.75 -21.46 -37.24
C GLU A 317 -30.76 -20.32 -36.21
N GLU A 318 -31.81 -19.48 -36.20
CA GLU A 318 -32.01 -18.44 -35.20
C GLU A 318 -32.21 -19.01 -33.80
N GLU A 319 -33.01 -20.07 -33.65
CA GLU A 319 -33.20 -20.78 -32.37
C GLU A 319 -31.89 -21.39 -31.88
N ALA A 320 -31.09 -22.01 -32.77
CA ALA A 320 -29.77 -22.55 -32.44
C ALA A 320 -28.78 -21.45 -32.05
N TYR A 321 -28.79 -20.32 -32.76
CA TYR A 321 -27.98 -19.16 -32.44
C TYR A 321 -28.38 -18.56 -31.08
N ALA A 322 -29.67 -18.36 -30.83
CA ALA A 322 -30.20 -17.87 -29.56
C ALA A 322 -29.83 -18.81 -28.39
N ALA A 323 -29.94 -20.12 -28.58
CA ALA A 323 -29.49 -21.11 -27.60
C ALA A 323 -27.97 -21.02 -27.34
N SER A 324 -27.17 -20.80 -28.38
CA SER A 324 -25.72 -20.63 -28.25
C SER A 324 -25.35 -19.36 -27.48
N VAL A 325 -26.09 -18.26 -27.70
CA VAL A 325 -25.90 -17.00 -26.97
C VAL A 325 -26.32 -17.17 -25.52
N ALA A 326 -27.46 -17.79 -25.25
CA ALA A 326 -27.92 -18.08 -23.90
C ALA A 326 -26.90 -18.95 -23.13
N ALA A 327 -26.33 -19.97 -23.77
CA ALA A 327 -25.28 -20.80 -23.16
C ALA A 327 -24.00 -20.00 -22.85
N LYS A 328 -23.57 -19.11 -23.77
CA LYS A 328 -22.41 -18.21 -23.52
C LYS A 328 -22.66 -17.25 -22.37
N VAL A 329 -23.87 -16.68 -22.28
CA VAL A 329 -24.25 -15.78 -21.19
C VAL A 329 -24.28 -16.53 -19.86
N ALA A 330 -24.90 -17.71 -19.80
CA ALA A 330 -24.91 -18.54 -18.60
C ALA A 330 -23.50 -18.91 -18.12
N ALA A 331 -22.61 -19.31 -19.04
CA ALA A 331 -21.21 -19.61 -18.72
C ALA A 331 -20.46 -18.37 -18.20
N ALA A 332 -20.70 -17.19 -18.78
CA ALA A 332 -20.11 -15.94 -18.32
C ALA A 332 -20.62 -15.54 -16.91
N GLU A 333 -21.91 -15.71 -16.64
CA GLU A 333 -22.49 -15.47 -15.32
C GLU A 333 -21.94 -16.44 -14.26
N GLU A 334 -21.79 -17.72 -14.59
CA GLU A 334 -21.17 -18.71 -13.69
C GLU A 334 -19.71 -18.36 -13.39
N ALA A 335 -18.93 -17.96 -14.40
CA ALA A 335 -17.56 -17.51 -14.22
C ALA A 335 -17.48 -16.26 -13.33
N GLU A 336 -18.42 -15.33 -13.47
CA GLU A 336 -18.49 -14.12 -12.65
C GLU A 336 -18.87 -14.43 -11.19
N ARG A 337 -19.85 -15.31 -10.98
CA ARG A 337 -20.21 -15.82 -9.65
C ARG A 337 -19.04 -16.54 -8.99
N ALA A 338 -18.32 -17.39 -9.72
CA ALA A 338 -17.13 -18.09 -9.23
C ALA A 338 -16.01 -17.09 -8.84
N ARG A 339 -15.79 -16.05 -9.65
CA ARG A 339 -14.83 -14.98 -9.33
C ARG A 339 -15.22 -14.22 -8.06
N LYS A 340 -16.50 -13.85 -7.92
CA LYS A 340 -17.01 -13.19 -6.70
C LYS A 340 -16.85 -14.09 -5.47
N ALA A 341 -17.21 -15.37 -5.58
CA ALA A 341 -17.04 -16.34 -4.51
C ALA A 341 -15.57 -16.51 -4.09
N ALA A 342 -14.64 -16.59 -5.06
CA ALA A 342 -13.21 -16.65 -4.79
C ALA A 342 -12.68 -15.40 -4.08
N ILE A 343 -13.16 -14.20 -4.45
CA ILE A 343 -12.81 -12.95 -3.76
C ILE A 343 -13.36 -12.95 -2.34
N ALA A 344 -14.61 -13.39 -2.13
CA ALA A 344 -15.22 -13.49 -0.81
C ALA A 344 -14.47 -14.48 0.08
N ALA A 345 -14.08 -15.65 -0.45
CA ALA A 345 -13.28 -16.64 0.25
C ALA A 345 -11.90 -16.08 0.65
N LYS A 346 -11.22 -15.36 -0.25
CA LYS A 346 -9.96 -14.67 0.07
C LYS A 346 -10.12 -13.63 1.18
N LYS A 347 -11.21 -12.86 1.17
CA LYS A 347 -11.52 -11.88 2.23
C LYS A 347 -11.79 -12.57 3.57
N ALA A 348 -12.54 -13.68 3.56
CA ALA A 348 -12.81 -14.47 4.76
C ALA A 348 -11.52 -15.05 5.35
N ALA A 349 -10.68 -15.69 4.53
CA ALA A 349 -9.38 -16.22 4.96
C ALA A 349 -8.44 -15.12 5.50
N PHE A 350 -8.44 -13.94 4.86
CA PHE A 350 -7.66 -12.80 5.35
C PHE A 350 -8.17 -12.28 6.69
N LYS A 351 -9.50 -12.20 6.88
CA LYS A 351 -10.11 -11.82 8.16
C LYS A 351 -9.75 -12.81 9.26
N GLU A 352 -9.85 -14.12 8.98
CA GLU A 352 -9.46 -15.17 9.91
C GLU A 352 -7.98 -15.08 10.30
N SER A 353 -7.09 -14.80 9.33
CA SER A 353 -5.68 -14.57 9.61
C SER A 353 -5.45 -13.36 10.53
N ILE A 354 -6.18 -12.26 10.35
CA ILE A 354 -6.12 -11.11 11.26
C ILE A 354 -6.61 -11.48 12.65
N GLU A 355 -7.73 -12.21 12.76
CA GLU A 355 -8.28 -12.65 14.05
C GLU A 355 -7.28 -13.57 14.78
N GLN A 356 -6.64 -14.51 14.09
CA GLN A 356 -5.57 -15.34 14.64
C GLN A 356 -4.37 -14.50 15.11
N GLN A 357 -3.96 -13.49 14.35
CA GLN A 357 -2.89 -12.57 14.77
C GLN A 357 -3.29 -11.76 16.01
N MET A 358 -4.54 -11.32 16.11
CA MET A 358 -5.04 -10.61 17.27
C MET A 358 -5.10 -11.50 18.50
N GLN A 359 -5.58 -12.74 18.37
CA GLN A 359 -5.58 -13.73 19.44
C GLN A 359 -4.15 -14.05 19.89
N ALA A 360 -3.22 -14.26 18.96
CA ALA A 360 -1.81 -14.49 19.27
C ALA A 360 -1.19 -13.29 19.99
N LYS A 361 -1.47 -12.06 19.56
CA LYS A 361 -1.03 -10.83 20.26
C LYS A 361 -1.66 -10.70 21.65
N ALA A 362 -2.95 -11.03 21.80
CA ALA A 362 -3.63 -11.01 23.09
C ALA A 362 -3.01 -12.03 24.06
N MET A 363 -2.74 -13.25 23.59
CA MET A 363 -2.05 -14.30 24.36
C MET A 363 -0.63 -13.88 24.74
N ARG A 364 0.14 -13.28 23.82
CA ARG A 364 1.47 -12.73 24.13
C ARG A 364 1.39 -11.64 25.19
N LYS A 365 0.45 -10.70 25.05
CA LYS A 365 0.22 -9.65 26.04
C LYS A 365 -0.22 -10.20 27.41
N GLN A 366 -0.97 -11.29 27.43
CA GLN A 366 -1.36 -11.98 28.66
C GLN A 366 -0.16 -12.71 29.30
N ALA A 367 0.72 -13.30 28.49
CA ALA A 367 1.98 -13.89 28.95
C ALA A 367 2.95 -12.83 29.49
N GLU A 368 3.09 -11.69 28.82
CA GLU A 368 3.89 -10.52 29.26
C GLU A 368 3.32 -9.87 30.53
N ARG A 369 2.00 -9.99 30.77
CA ARG A 369 1.33 -9.54 32.00
C ARG A 369 1.50 -10.50 33.17
N GLN A 370 2.09 -11.69 32.98
CA GLN A 370 2.43 -12.52 34.13
C GLN A 370 3.49 -11.78 34.96
N PRO A 371 3.31 -11.66 36.28
CA PRO A 371 4.12 -10.79 37.15
C PRO A 371 5.59 -11.23 37.26
N MET A 372 5.94 -12.40 36.72
CA MET A 372 7.30 -12.92 36.69
C MET A 372 7.43 -13.86 35.48
N THR A 373 8.38 -13.57 34.59
CA THR A 373 8.71 -14.43 33.45
C THR A 373 9.21 -15.81 33.92
N GLU A 374 9.14 -16.84 33.08
CA GLU A 374 9.59 -18.20 33.47
C GLU A 374 11.06 -18.23 33.91
N VAL A 375 11.90 -17.41 33.26
CA VAL A 375 13.32 -17.25 33.60
C VAL A 375 13.48 -16.60 34.98
N GLU A 376 12.75 -15.51 35.27
CA GLU A 376 12.77 -14.88 36.58
C GLU A 376 12.21 -15.81 37.66
N ARG A 377 11.18 -16.61 37.36
CA ARG A 377 10.67 -17.66 38.26
C ARG A 377 11.69 -18.75 38.53
N GLN A 378 12.51 -19.11 37.54
CA GLN A 378 13.58 -20.09 37.71
C GLN A 378 14.75 -19.54 38.52
N ILE A 379 15.13 -18.29 38.30
CA ILE A 379 16.16 -17.59 39.09
C ILE A 379 15.70 -17.42 40.54
N ASN A 380 14.44 -17.02 40.74
CA ASN A 380 13.86 -16.82 42.06
C ASN A 380 13.27 -18.09 42.69
N ARG A 381 13.46 -19.28 42.08
CA ARG A 381 12.81 -20.53 42.51
C ARG A 381 13.02 -20.81 43.99
N LYS A 382 14.28 -20.74 44.44
CA LYS A 382 14.66 -20.99 45.83
C LYS A 382 14.02 -19.97 46.77
N THR A 383 14.05 -18.69 46.42
CA THR A 383 13.41 -17.61 47.16
C THR A 383 11.89 -17.77 47.23
N LEU A 384 11.25 -18.25 46.16
CA LEU A 384 9.81 -18.52 46.10
C LEU A 384 9.42 -19.74 46.95
N GLU A 385 10.24 -20.79 46.97
CA GLU A 385 10.08 -21.95 47.86
C GLU A 385 10.23 -21.52 49.34
N ASP A 386 11.19 -20.64 49.64
CA ASP A 386 11.41 -20.08 50.97
C ASP A 386 10.25 -19.16 51.42
N VAL A 387 9.69 -18.36 50.51
CA VAL A 387 8.49 -17.54 50.76
C VAL A 387 7.24 -18.41 50.94
N GLY A 388 7.10 -19.50 50.17
CA GLY A 388 5.98 -20.43 50.29
C GLY A 388 6.02 -21.24 51.60
N THR A 389 7.20 -21.66 52.03
CA THR A 389 7.41 -22.30 53.34
C THR A 389 7.20 -21.31 54.49
N TRP A 390 7.62 -20.05 54.36
CA TRP A 390 7.30 -19.00 55.31
C TRP A 390 5.79 -18.72 55.40
N HIS A 391 5.07 -18.62 54.28
CA HIS A 391 3.62 -18.42 54.29
C HIS A 391 2.84 -19.57 54.93
N SER A 392 3.33 -20.81 54.80
CA SER A 392 2.67 -22.00 55.35
C SER A 392 3.05 -22.30 56.81
N THR A 393 4.25 -21.93 57.25
CA THR A 393 4.77 -22.27 58.59
C THR A 393 4.96 -21.07 59.51
N GLY A 394 4.89 -19.84 58.98
CA GLY A 394 5.14 -18.59 59.71
C GLY A 394 6.60 -18.35 60.10
N ARG A 395 7.54 -19.23 59.72
CA ARG A 395 8.97 -19.14 60.07
C ARG A 395 9.84 -18.90 58.83
N ILE A 396 10.80 -17.98 58.93
CA ILE A 396 11.72 -17.65 57.83
C ILE A 396 12.80 -18.75 57.74
N PRO A 397 12.97 -19.43 56.59
CA PRO A 397 14.05 -20.38 56.38
C PRO A 397 15.39 -19.66 56.37
N LEU A 398 16.27 -19.97 57.33
CA LEU A 398 17.62 -19.41 57.36
C LEU A 398 18.54 -20.20 56.41
N PRO A 399 19.40 -19.52 55.62
CA PRO A 399 20.33 -20.21 54.74
C PRO A 399 21.27 -21.08 55.59
N GLN A 400 21.24 -22.39 55.35
CA GLN A 400 22.25 -23.29 55.92
C GLN A 400 23.62 -22.88 55.37
N LEU A 401 24.45 -22.29 56.23
CA LEU A 401 25.86 -22.09 55.98
C LEU A 401 26.44 -23.45 55.59
N ARG A 402 26.99 -23.55 54.37
CA ARG A 402 27.66 -24.76 53.89
C ARG A 402 28.70 -25.17 54.92
N ASN A 403 28.46 -26.29 55.60
CA ASN A 403 29.50 -27.01 56.31
C ASN A 403 30.51 -27.48 55.26
N SER A 404 31.65 -26.80 55.18
CA SER A 404 32.82 -27.24 54.42
C SER A 404 33.37 -28.51 55.06
N THR A 405 32.79 -29.65 54.71
CA THR A 405 33.36 -30.97 54.99
C THR A 405 34.34 -31.33 53.87
N ALA A 406 35.49 -30.66 53.87
CA ALA A 406 36.68 -31.19 53.23
C ALA A 406 37.38 -32.10 54.24
N ALA A 407 36.87 -33.33 54.41
CA ALA A 407 37.48 -34.34 55.24
C ALA A 407 37.74 -35.61 54.42
N SER A 408 39.03 -35.93 54.33
CA SER A 408 39.58 -37.28 54.19
C SER A 408 39.39 -38.02 52.86
N SER A 409 40.34 -37.81 51.94
CA SER A 409 40.79 -38.85 51.02
C SER A 409 42.31 -39.02 51.14
N LEU A 410 42.72 -39.63 52.25
CA LEU A 410 44.07 -40.18 52.44
C LEU A 410 43.94 -41.48 53.22
N SER A 411 43.66 -42.57 52.52
CA SER A 411 44.02 -43.90 52.99
C SER A 411 44.08 -44.90 51.84
N LYS A 412 45.31 -45.38 51.62
CA LYS A 412 45.82 -46.53 50.85
C LYS A 412 45.77 -46.45 49.33
#